data_AF-A0AA85JJX1-F1
#
_entry.id   AF-A0AA85JJX1-F1
#
_cell.length_a   1.000
_cell.length_b   1.000
_cell.length_c   1.000
_cell.angle_alpha   90.00
_cell.angle_beta   90.00
_cell.angle_gamma   90.00
#
_symmetry.space_group_name_H-M   'P 1'
#
loop_
_entity.id
_entity.type
_entity.pdbx_description
1 polymer ?
#
loop_
_entity_poly.entity_id
_entity_poly.type
_entity_poly.pdbx_seq_one_letter_code
_entity_poly.pdbx_strand_id
1 'polypeptide(L)'
;MDLLMELMKDLNFEVEMFEVMDGFWGAWTPDGWNGIIRDLIDNRADMAVTSLKITPNRSQQIEFSVPFLETGIAVSVALREGAIAPTAFLKPYDYQCWCVILVFSVHATGAALYIYEWFSPNGMNRGRSPDQNHRFSFFSSLWLIWSMLFGAAVNAENPRGMASRFMANIWALFALVFLASYTANLAAFMIAKEDYFELIGVNDWRLQHPWFLKPPLRFATIPSGATEENIKINFPEMHRYMSKFNKSTVEEGLKATKSGQLDAFLYDANVLDYWAMKDEGCKLRTVGNLYAMTGYGIGFSKSSRWLTKINSRILDYQKNGKLQRWKNFG
;
A
#
# COMPACT_ATOMS: atom_id res chain seq x y z
N MET A 1 19.78 -13.63 17.34
CA MET A 1 20.98 -14.12 18.05
C MET A 1 21.24 -13.33 19.32
N ASP A 2 21.10 -12.01 19.31
CA ASP A 2 21.36 -11.14 20.48
C ASP A 2 20.57 -11.53 21.74
N LEU A 3 19.29 -11.88 21.59
CA LEU A 3 18.48 -12.36 22.72
C LEU A 3 19.09 -13.60 23.41
N LEU A 4 19.57 -14.56 22.63
CA LEU A 4 20.15 -15.79 23.16
C LEU A 4 21.47 -15.51 23.88
N MET A 5 22.35 -14.69 23.28
CA MET A 5 23.62 -14.29 23.88
C MET A 5 23.42 -13.56 25.21
N GLU A 6 22.41 -12.69 25.29
CA GLU A 6 22.09 -12.00 26.54
C GLU A 6 21.55 -12.96 27.61
N LEU A 7 20.67 -13.90 27.23
CA LEU A 7 20.17 -14.92 28.13
C LEU A 7 21.31 -15.81 28.67
N MET A 8 22.25 -16.22 27.81
CA MET A 8 23.43 -17.01 28.20
C MET A 8 24.26 -16.26 29.25
N LYS A 9 24.47 -14.95 29.06
CA LYS A 9 25.22 -14.11 30.00
C LYS A 9 24.49 -13.94 31.34
N ASP A 10 23.19 -13.67 31.32
CA ASP A 10 22.41 -13.34 32.52
C ASP A 10 22.02 -14.57 33.37
N LEU A 11 21.99 -15.75 32.75
CA LEU A 11 21.65 -17.02 33.40
C LEU A 11 22.85 -17.97 33.50
N ASN A 12 24.01 -17.58 32.98
CA ASN A 12 25.28 -18.30 33.03
C ASN A 12 25.17 -19.77 32.56
N PHE A 13 24.69 -19.96 31.32
CA PHE A 13 24.64 -21.26 30.65
C PHE A 13 25.29 -21.23 29.28
N GLU A 14 25.79 -22.38 28.86
CA GLU A 14 26.37 -22.61 27.53
C GLU A 14 25.37 -23.36 26.65
N VAL A 15 25.47 -23.17 25.33
CA VAL A 15 24.57 -23.81 24.35
C VAL A 15 25.36 -24.43 23.22
N GLU A 16 24.91 -25.60 22.78
CA GLU A 16 25.26 -26.19 21.50
C GLU A 16 24.08 -25.98 20.55
N MET A 17 24.34 -25.40 19.39
CA MET A 17 23.31 -25.08 18.41
C MET A 17 23.36 -26.08 17.25
N PHE A 18 22.19 -26.58 16.86
CA PHE A 18 22.04 -27.38 15.66
C PHE A 18 20.77 -26.96 14.91
N GLU A 19 20.75 -27.23 13.61
CA GLU A 19 19.59 -27.01 12.76
C GLU A 19 18.76 -28.30 12.67
N VAL A 20 17.44 -28.17 12.59
CA VAL A 20 16.54 -29.31 12.48
C VAL A 20 16.72 -30.01 11.12
N MET A 21 16.82 -31.34 11.13
CA MET A 21 17.17 -32.14 9.96
C MET A 21 16.17 -32.04 8.79
N ASP A 22 14.88 -31.82 9.08
CA ASP A 22 13.83 -31.76 8.06
C ASP A 22 13.55 -30.33 7.54
N GLY A 23 14.13 -29.30 8.17
CA GLY A 23 13.93 -27.89 7.82
C GLY A 23 12.51 -27.35 8.05
N PHE A 24 11.64 -28.06 8.77
CA PHE A 24 10.25 -27.64 8.99
C PHE A 24 10.02 -26.98 10.36
N TRP A 25 9.04 -26.09 10.42
CA TRP A 25 8.67 -25.37 11.66
C TRP A 25 7.97 -26.23 12.71
N GLY A 26 7.40 -27.35 12.28
CA GLY A 26 6.57 -28.23 13.11
C GLY A 26 5.08 -27.96 12.92
N ALA A 27 4.48 -28.76 12.05
CA ALA A 27 3.06 -28.86 11.79
C ALA A 27 2.58 -30.28 12.10
N TRP A 28 1.27 -30.42 12.35
CA TRP A 28 0.66 -31.73 12.52
C TRP A 28 0.44 -32.42 11.17
N THR A 29 1.13 -33.53 10.94
CA THR A 29 0.97 -34.41 9.77
C THR A 29 0.32 -35.74 10.19
N PRO A 30 -0.13 -36.57 9.23
CA PRO A 30 -0.65 -37.90 9.54
C PRO A 30 0.34 -38.81 10.32
N ASP A 31 1.64 -38.58 10.11
CA ASP A 31 2.72 -39.33 10.78
C ASP A 31 3.08 -38.75 12.17
N GLY A 32 2.43 -37.65 12.57
CA GLY A 32 2.62 -36.97 13.85
C GLY A 32 3.14 -35.54 13.70
N TRP A 33 3.73 -35.01 14.77
CA TRP A 33 4.43 -33.72 14.71
C TRP A 33 5.76 -33.88 13.97
N ASN A 34 6.09 -32.93 13.09
CA ASN A 34 7.41 -32.82 12.45
C ASN A 34 8.20 -31.62 12.97
N GLY A 35 9.35 -31.33 12.37
CA GLY A 35 10.11 -30.10 12.58
C GLY A 35 10.62 -29.88 13.99
N ILE A 36 10.80 -28.61 14.32
CA ILE A 36 11.23 -28.14 15.65
C ILE A 36 10.38 -28.73 16.78
N ILE A 37 9.07 -28.84 16.56
CA ILE A 37 8.14 -29.35 17.57
C ILE A 37 8.44 -30.83 17.87
N ARG A 38 8.75 -31.63 16.85
CA ARG A 38 9.10 -33.04 17.04
C ARG A 38 10.39 -33.22 17.83
N ASP A 39 11.41 -32.43 17.52
CA ASP A 39 12.71 -32.51 18.19
C ASP A 39 12.62 -32.16 19.69
N LEU A 40 11.75 -31.20 20.05
CA LEU A 40 11.45 -30.88 21.45
C LEU A 40 10.64 -31.97 22.17
N ILE A 41 9.70 -32.63 21.47
CA ILE A 41 8.92 -33.74 22.03
C ILE A 41 9.81 -34.97 22.27
N ASP A 42 10.72 -35.26 21.33
CA ASP A 42 11.65 -36.39 21.40
C ASP A 42 12.81 -36.15 22.39
N ASN A 43 12.87 -34.98 23.04
CA ASN A 43 13.99 -34.54 23.87
C ASN A 43 15.34 -34.57 23.15
N ARG A 44 15.34 -34.31 21.84
CA ARG A 44 16.56 -34.09 21.05
C ARG A 44 17.09 -32.66 21.22
N ALA A 45 16.21 -31.72 21.60
CA ALA A 45 16.56 -30.36 22.01
C ALA A 45 15.90 -30.02 23.36
N ASP A 46 16.62 -29.28 24.21
CA ASP A 46 16.08 -28.75 25.47
C ASP A 46 15.30 -27.44 25.29
N MET A 47 15.68 -26.66 24.27
CA MET A 47 15.14 -25.33 23.99
C MET A 47 15.20 -25.03 22.49
N ALA A 48 14.19 -24.38 21.94
CA ALA A 48 14.18 -23.85 20.58
C ALA A 48 14.04 -22.31 20.61
N VAL A 49 15.10 -21.62 20.18
CA VAL A 49 15.13 -20.16 20.04
C VAL A 49 15.12 -19.79 18.56
N THR A 50 13.94 -19.45 18.04
CA THR A 50 13.76 -19.03 16.64
C THR A 50 12.46 -18.24 16.50
N SER A 51 12.05 -17.85 15.30
CA SER A 51 10.76 -17.20 15.00
C SER A 51 9.59 -18.18 15.09
N LEU A 52 9.52 -18.95 16.19
CA LEU A 52 8.51 -19.95 16.45
C LEU A 52 7.25 -19.29 17.02
N LYS A 53 6.19 -19.23 16.20
CA LYS A 53 4.88 -18.72 16.64
C LYS A 53 4.25 -19.62 17.70
N ILE A 54 3.75 -18.99 18.76
CA ILE A 54 2.92 -19.63 19.78
C ILE A 54 1.54 -19.91 19.18
N THR A 55 1.16 -21.18 19.12
CA THR A 55 -0.19 -21.61 18.71
C THR A 55 -0.79 -22.53 19.76
N PRO A 56 -2.15 -22.61 19.87
CA PRO A 56 -2.79 -23.52 20.82
C PRO A 56 -2.38 -24.98 20.62
N ASN A 57 -2.31 -25.45 19.36
CA ASN A 57 -1.96 -26.84 19.05
C ASN A 57 -0.53 -27.19 19.49
N ARG A 58 0.44 -26.27 19.27
CA ARG A 58 1.82 -26.45 19.71
C ARG A 58 1.96 -26.37 21.23
N SER A 59 1.23 -25.47 21.87
CA SER A 59 1.26 -25.29 23.33
C SER A 59 0.70 -26.49 24.11
N GLN A 60 -0.06 -27.37 23.46
CA GLN A 60 -0.48 -28.64 24.07
C GLN A 60 0.67 -29.66 24.14
N GLN A 61 1.67 -29.54 23.28
CA GLN A 61 2.75 -30.52 23.13
C GLN A 61 4.05 -30.07 23.79
N ILE A 62 4.33 -28.77 23.74
CA ILE A 62 5.54 -28.16 24.29
C ILE A 62 5.18 -26.95 25.16
N GLU A 63 6.10 -26.51 25.99
CA GLU A 63 5.93 -25.29 26.79
C GLU A 63 6.55 -24.09 26.08
N PHE A 64 5.85 -22.96 26.09
CA PHE A 64 6.36 -21.70 25.55
C PHE A 64 6.66 -20.71 26.66
N SER A 65 7.73 -19.95 26.45
CA SER A 65 7.98 -18.73 27.22
C SER A 65 6.98 -17.62 26.89
N VAL A 66 7.01 -16.55 27.71
CA VAL A 66 6.33 -15.30 27.38
C VAL A 66 6.81 -14.78 26.02
N PRO A 67 5.92 -14.23 25.18
CA PRO A 67 6.28 -13.79 23.84
C PRO A 67 7.28 -12.63 23.91
N PHE A 68 8.41 -12.75 23.24
CA PHE A 68 9.44 -11.69 23.21
C PHE A 68 9.25 -10.71 22.04
N LEU A 69 8.50 -11.10 21.01
CA LEU A 69 8.17 -10.25 19.87
C LEU A 69 6.77 -10.58 19.38
N GLU A 70 5.90 -9.57 19.29
CA GLU A 70 4.55 -9.72 18.75
C GLU A 70 4.57 -9.83 17.22
N THR A 71 3.71 -10.69 16.66
CA THR A 71 3.54 -10.89 15.23
C THR A 71 2.10 -11.32 14.90
N GLY A 72 1.77 -11.41 13.62
CA GLY A 72 0.51 -11.96 13.13
C GLY A 72 0.65 -12.59 11.76
N ILE A 73 -0.48 -12.88 11.13
CA ILE A 73 -0.58 -13.19 9.71
C ILE A 73 -0.90 -11.89 8.98
N ALA A 74 -0.05 -11.52 8.02
CA ALA A 74 -0.24 -10.38 7.16
C ALA A 74 -0.25 -10.81 5.70
N VAL A 75 -0.68 -9.89 4.83
CA VAL A 75 -0.74 -10.11 3.38
C VAL A 75 0.25 -9.18 2.71
N SER A 76 1.17 -9.73 1.93
CA SER A 76 2.05 -8.95 1.06
C SER A 76 1.51 -8.95 -0.36
N VAL A 77 1.51 -7.78 -0.99
CA VAL A 77 1.14 -7.59 -2.40
C VAL A 77 2.27 -6.89 -3.13
N ALA A 78 2.33 -7.07 -4.46
CA ALA A 78 3.25 -6.31 -5.30
C ALA A 78 2.61 -4.99 -5.71
N LEU A 79 3.39 -3.92 -5.62
CA LEU A 79 3.09 -2.64 -6.24
C LEU A 79 3.28 -2.77 -7.75
N ARG A 80 2.25 -2.38 -8.50
CA ARG A 80 2.22 -2.41 -9.96
C ARG A 80 2.19 -0.98 -10.45
N GLU A 81 2.88 -0.71 -11.54
CA GLU A 81 2.73 0.55 -12.26
C GLU A 81 1.31 0.59 -12.82
N GLY A 82 0.46 1.41 -12.21
CA GLY A 82 -0.95 1.47 -12.55
C GLY A 82 -1.16 1.99 -13.96
N ALA A 83 -2.00 1.31 -14.74
CA ALA A 83 -2.43 1.85 -16.03
C ALA A 83 -3.11 3.21 -15.80
N ILE A 84 -2.61 4.25 -16.45
CA ILE A 84 -3.23 5.57 -16.39
C ILE A 84 -4.56 5.47 -17.14
N ALA A 85 -5.66 5.69 -16.43
CA ALA A 85 -6.98 5.65 -17.05
C ALA A 85 -7.06 6.74 -18.12
N PRO A 86 -7.70 6.50 -19.28
CA PRO A 86 -7.84 7.54 -20.31
C PRO A 86 -8.50 8.81 -19.79
N THR A 87 -9.34 8.73 -18.75
CA THR A 87 -10.00 9.87 -18.10
C THR A 87 -9.15 10.58 -17.03
N ALA A 88 -7.89 10.17 -16.83
CA ALA A 88 -7.05 10.70 -15.77
C ALA A 88 -6.76 12.21 -15.93
N PHE A 89 -6.84 12.76 -17.14
CA PHE A 89 -6.72 14.19 -17.39
C PHE A 89 -7.88 15.02 -16.79
N LEU A 90 -9.05 14.42 -16.53
CA LEU A 90 -10.18 15.10 -15.90
C LEU A 90 -10.13 15.08 -14.37
N LYS A 91 -9.35 14.16 -13.78
CA LYS A 91 -9.25 13.97 -12.33
C LYS A 91 -8.64 15.12 -11.51
N PRO A 92 -7.83 16.05 -12.06
CA PRO A 92 -7.27 17.16 -11.27
C PRO A 92 -8.32 18.09 -10.64
N TYR A 93 -9.54 18.10 -11.18
CA TYR A 93 -10.65 18.91 -10.68
C TYR A 93 -11.94 18.09 -10.61
N ASP A 94 -12.75 18.37 -9.60
CA ASP A 94 -14.09 17.81 -9.50
C ASP A 94 -15.01 18.33 -10.60
N TYR A 95 -16.05 17.56 -10.91
CA TYR A 95 -17.07 17.93 -11.90
C TYR A 95 -17.65 19.33 -11.65
N GLN A 96 -17.87 19.71 -10.40
CA GLN A 96 -18.36 21.04 -10.03
C GLN A 96 -17.40 22.16 -10.45
N CYS A 97 -16.09 21.98 -10.22
CA CYS A 97 -15.06 22.95 -10.61
C CYS A 97 -15.00 23.11 -12.14
N TRP A 98 -15.09 21.99 -12.87
CA TRP A 98 -15.16 22.03 -14.33
C TRP A 98 -16.37 22.83 -14.84
N CYS A 99 -17.55 22.65 -14.26
CA CYS A 99 -18.73 23.43 -14.60
C CYS A 99 -18.54 24.92 -14.29
N VAL A 100 -18.00 25.27 -13.12
CA VAL A 100 -17.76 26.68 -12.74
C VAL A 100 -16.81 27.35 -13.72
N ILE A 101 -15.74 26.68 -14.13
CA ILE A 101 -14.73 27.29 -15.01
C ILE A 101 -15.20 27.33 -16.46
N LEU A 102 -15.60 26.20 -17.04
CA LEU A 102 -15.91 26.07 -18.47
C LEU A 102 -17.28 26.64 -18.84
N VAL A 103 -18.26 26.55 -17.94
CA VAL A 103 -19.63 27.01 -18.20
C VAL A 103 -19.82 28.41 -17.62
N PHE A 104 -19.66 28.60 -16.33
CA PHE A 104 -20.02 29.88 -15.71
C PHE A 104 -18.99 30.99 -15.98
N SER A 105 -17.72 30.75 -15.68
CA SER A 105 -16.66 31.77 -15.73
C SER A 105 -16.35 32.26 -17.15
N VAL A 106 -16.22 31.33 -18.10
CA VAL A 106 -15.98 31.64 -19.53
C VAL A 106 -17.15 32.42 -20.13
N HIS A 107 -18.40 31.95 -19.94
CA HIS A 107 -19.56 32.60 -20.55
C HIS A 107 -19.89 33.94 -19.88
N ALA A 108 -19.73 34.05 -18.55
CA ALA A 108 -19.89 35.31 -17.84
C ALA A 108 -18.87 36.36 -18.30
N THR A 109 -17.59 35.97 -18.45
CA THR A 109 -16.54 36.89 -18.90
C THR A 109 -16.72 37.28 -20.38
N GLY A 110 -17.09 36.33 -21.25
CA GLY A 110 -17.38 36.63 -22.65
C GLY A 110 -18.59 37.54 -22.85
N ALA A 111 -19.64 37.37 -22.04
CA ALA A 111 -20.79 38.27 -22.00
C ALA A 111 -20.42 39.65 -21.44
N ALA A 112 -19.66 39.70 -20.35
CA ALA A 112 -19.19 40.96 -19.77
C ALA A 112 -18.34 41.75 -20.78
N LEU A 113 -17.38 41.11 -21.47
CA LEU A 113 -16.59 41.76 -22.52
C LEU A 113 -17.46 42.33 -23.64
N TYR A 114 -18.48 41.59 -24.07
CA TYR A 114 -19.42 42.07 -25.08
C TYR A 114 -20.21 43.29 -24.59
N ILE A 115 -20.72 43.25 -23.36
CA ILE A 115 -21.47 44.37 -22.75
C ILE A 115 -20.57 45.61 -22.60
N TYR A 116 -19.33 45.45 -22.12
CA TYR A 116 -18.39 46.56 -21.98
C TYR A 116 -17.98 47.15 -23.33
N GLU A 117 -17.83 46.34 -24.37
CA GLU A 117 -17.60 46.86 -25.73
C GLU A 117 -18.85 47.53 -26.33
N TRP A 118 -20.05 47.07 -25.96
CA TRP A 118 -21.31 47.68 -26.38
C TRP A 118 -21.47 49.10 -25.81
N PHE A 119 -21.13 49.28 -24.52
CA PHE A 119 -21.18 50.58 -23.85
C PHE A 119 -19.99 51.49 -24.17
N SER A 120 -18.87 50.93 -24.62
CA SER A 120 -17.67 51.69 -24.98
C SER A 120 -17.90 52.54 -26.23
N PRO A 121 -17.67 53.87 -26.19
CA PRO A 121 -17.77 54.76 -27.36
C PRO A 121 -16.84 54.34 -28.52
N ASN A 122 -15.75 53.63 -28.20
CA ASN A 122 -14.70 53.22 -29.13
C ASN A 122 -14.83 51.74 -29.56
N GLY A 123 -15.79 51.00 -28.99
CA GLY A 123 -15.90 49.55 -29.14
C GLY A 123 -16.65 49.13 -30.38
N MET A 124 -17.96 49.35 -30.37
CA MET A 124 -18.77 49.25 -31.57
C MET A 124 -18.65 50.56 -32.34
N ASN A 125 -17.78 50.58 -33.35
CA ASN A 125 -17.56 51.71 -34.26
C ASN A 125 -18.87 52.46 -34.62
N ARG A 126 -19.22 53.50 -33.85
CA ARG A 126 -20.30 54.44 -34.17
C ARG A 126 -19.83 55.43 -35.26
N GLY A 127 -19.28 54.90 -36.35
CA GLY A 127 -19.04 55.61 -37.59
C GLY A 127 -17.80 56.51 -37.70
N ARG A 128 -16.70 56.29 -36.94
CA ARG A 128 -15.51 57.17 -36.98
C ARG A 128 -14.14 56.50 -37.19
N SER A 129 -14.10 55.24 -37.64
CA SER A 129 -12.85 54.51 -37.92
C SER A 129 -12.76 54.10 -39.40
N PRO A 130 -11.56 54.05 -40.03
CA PRO A 130 -11.42 53.73 -41.46
C PRO A 130 -11.62 52.23 -41.78
N ASP A 131 -11.54 51.35 -40.79
CA ASP A 131 -11.73 49.91 -40.94
C ASP A 131 -13.20 49.52 -40.85
N GLN A 132 -13.85 49.34 -42.01
CA GLN A 132 -15.24 48.86 -42.11
C GLN A 132 -15.41 47.37 -41.75
N ASN A 133 -14.32 46.62 -41.59
CA ASN A 133 -14.35 45.16 -41.42
C ASN A 133 -14.31 44.66 -39.96
N HIS A 134 -14.13 45.53 -38.96
CA HIS A 134 -14.09 45.11 -37.56
C HIS A 134 -15.52 44.93 -37.00
N ARG A 135 -15.96 43.67 -36.87
CA ARG A 135 -17.28 43.32 -36.31
C ARG A 135 -17.09 42.48 -35.05
N PHE A 136 -16.92 43.16 -33.92
CA PHE A 136 -16.88 42.50 -32.61
C PHE A 136 -18.27 41.92 -32.27
N SER A 137 -18.43 40.61 -32.46
CA SER A 137 -19.65 39.86 -32.15
C SER A 137 -19.52 39.14 -30.81
N PHE A 138 -20.63 38.80 -30.18
CA PHE A 138 -20.67 37.98 -28.95
C PHE A 138 -19.94 36.63 -29.12
N PHE A 139 -20.07 35.99 -30.29
CA PHE A 139 -19.34 34.76 -30.58
C PHE A 139 -17.84 35.00 -30.71
N SER A 140 -17.41 36.15 -31.23
CA SER A 140 -16.00 36.53 -31.31
C SER A 140 -15.41 36.77 -29.90
N SER A 141 -16.18 37.35 -28.97
CA SER A 141 -15.74 37.54 -27.58
C SER A 141 -15.66 36.23 -26.81
N LEU A 142 -16.64 35.33 -26.96
CA LEU A 142 -16.58 33.99 -26.36
C LEU A 142 -15.41 33.18 -26.90
N TRP A 143 -15.21 33.22 -28.22
CA TRP A 143 -14.10 32.53 -28.87
C TRP A 143 -12.74 33.05 -28.39
N LEU A 144 -12.60 34.37 -28.20
CA LEU A 144 -11.40 34.99 -27.63
C LEU A 144 -11.12 34.48 -26.21
N ILE A 145 -12.13 34.43 -25.34
CA ILE A 145 -12.00 33.95 -23.95
C ILE A 145 -11.61 32.47 -23.90
N TRP A 146 -12.23 31.63 -24.75
CA TRP A 146 -11.85 30.22 -24.91
C TRP A 146 -10.40 30.07 -25.40
N SER A 147 -9.99 30.89 -26.37
CA SER A 147 -8.63 30.90 -26.91
C SER A 147 -7.61 31.25 -25.84
N MET A 148 -7.89 32.26 -25.01
CA MET A 148 -7.03 32.67 -23.90
C MET A 148 -6.92 31.59 -22.82
N LEU A 149 -8.02 30.89 -22.52
CA LEU A 149 -8.03 29.82 -21.51
C LEU A 149 -7.11 28.65 -21.88
N PHE A 150 -7.07 28.28 -23.17
CA PHE A 150 -6.24 27.18 -23.66
C PHE A 150 -4.85 27.62 -24.17
N GLY A 151 -4.51 28.91 -24.06
CA GLY A 151 -3.25 29.43 -24.58
C GLY A 151 -3.12 29.33 -26.11
N ALA A 152 -4.24 29.23 -26.83
CA ALA A 152 -4.23 29.20 -28.29
C ALA A 152 -4.00 30.62 -28.83
N ALA A 153 -3.00 30.77 -29.70
CA ALA A 153 -2.78 32.00 -30.45
C ALA A 153 -3.74 32.03 -31.65
N VAL A 154 -4.98 32.44 -31.42
CA VAL A 154 -5.96 32.62 -32.50
C VAL A 154 -5.99 34.08 -32.94
N ASN A 155 -6.15 34.30 -34.25
CA ASN A 155 -6.39 35.60 -34.85
C ASN A 155 -7.82 36.10 -34.51
N ALA A 156 -8.11 36.24 -33.22
CA ALA A 156 -9.33 36.86 -32.73
C ALA A 156 -9.12 38.38 -32.66
N GLU A 157 -10.13 39.14 -33.06
CA GLU A 157 -10.05 40.59 -33.04
C GLU A 157 -10.01 41.09 -31.59
N ASN A 158 -8.98 41.87 -31.26
CA ASN A 158 -8.79 42.36 -29.89
C ASN A 158 -9.80 43.46 -29.54
N PRO A 159 -10.30 43.50 -28.28
CA PRO A 159 -11.15 44.58 -27.80
C PRO A 159 -10.44 45.94 -27.88
N ARG A 160 -11.20 46.99 -28.22
CA ARG A 160 -10.72 48.37 -28.39
C ARG A 160 -10.98 49.24 -27.16
N GLY A 161 -12.01 48.93 -26.37
CA GLY A 161 -12.33 49.64 -25.14
C GLY A 161 -11.21 49.53 -24.09
N MET A 162 -10.98 50.61 -23.32
CA MET A 162 -10.00 50.58 -22.23
C MET A 162 -10.43 49.60 -21.12
N ALA A 163 -11.72 49.58 -20.78
CA ALA A 163 -12.27 48.69 -19.76
C ALA A 163 -12.24 47.20 -20.18
N SER A 164 -12.57 46.90 -21.44
CA SER A 164 -12.54 45.54 -22.01
C SER A 164 -11.11 45.01 -22.13
N ARG A 165 -10.12 45.85 -22.47
CA ARG A 165 -8.69 45.49 -22.44
C ARG A 165 -8.21 45.14 -21.04
N PHE A 166 -8.57 45.94 -20.04
CA PHE A 166 -8.22 45.65 -18.65
C PHE A 166 -8.84 44.33 -18.17
N MET A 167 -10.12 44.11 -18.49
CA MET A 167 -10.81 42.85 -18.18
C MET A 167 -10.19 41.65 -18.89
N ALA A 168 -9.81 41.78 -20.17
CA ALA A 168 -9.12 40.73 -20.90
C ALA A 168 -7.74 40.40 -20.29
N ASN A 169 -7.01 41.39 -19.77
CA ASN A 169 -5.75 41.16 -19.06
C ASN A 169 -5.96 40.42 -17.73
N ILE A 170 -7.00 40.75 -16.96
CA ILE A 170 -7.37 40.01 -15.74
C ILE A 170 -7.73 38.56 -16.08
N TRP A 171 -8.53 38.36 -17.15
CA TRP A 171 -8.86 37.03 -17.62
C TRP A 171 -7.62 36.25 -18.07
N ALA A 172 -6.69 36.89 -18.78
CA ALA A 172 -5.44 36.27 -19.20
C ALA A 172 -4.59 35.84 -18.00
N LEU A 173 -4.52 36.66 -16.93
CA LEU A 173 -3.86 36.28 -15.68
C LEU A 173 -4.56 35.08 -15.02
N PHE A 174 -5.89 35.09 -14.95
CA PHE A 174 -6.67 33.96 -14.44
C PHE A 174 -6.42 32.67 -15.24
N ALA A 175 -6.46 32.75 -16.57
CA ALA A 175 -6.20 31.63 -17.47
C ALA A 175 -4.79 31.05 -17.27
N LEU A 176 -3.79 31.92 -17.12
CA LEU A 176 -2.41 31.51 -16.86
C LEU A 176 -2.27 30.79 -15.50
N VAL A 177 -2.86 31.34 -14.44
CA VAL A 177 -2.86 30.71 -13.11
C VAL A 177 -3.62 29.38 -13.13
N PHE A 178 -4.78 29.34 -13.79
CA PHE A 178 -5.56 28.12 -13.96
C PHE A 178 -4.76 27.03 -14.67
N LEU A 179 -4.12 27.37 -15.80
CA LEU A 179 -3.32 26.42 -16.58
C LEU A 179 -2.14 25.90 -15.76
N ALA A 180 -1.43 26.78 -15.04
CA ALA A 180 -0.34 26.39 -14.16
C ALA A 180 -0.80 25.48 -13.00
N SER A 181 -1.95 25.77 -12.38
CA SER A 181 -2.51 24.93 -11.33
C SER A 181 -3.00 23.59 -11.86
N TYR A 182 -3.58 23.56 -13.06
CA TYR A 182 -4.02 22.32 -13.71
C TYR A 182 -2.82 21.42 -14.01
N THR A 183 -1.75 21.95 -14.60
CA THR A 183 -0.55 21.17 -14.92
C THR A 183 0.14 20.67 -13.66
N ALA A 184 0.21 21.49 -12.60
CA ALA A 184 0.75 21.08 -11.30
C ALA A 184 -0.07 19.95 -10.66
N ASN A 185 -1.39 20.09 -10.60
CA ASN A 185 -2.26 19.06 -10.01
C ASN A 185 -2.28 17.77 -10.83
N LEU A 186 -2.24 17.88 -12.16
CA LEU A 186 -2.11 16.73 -13.04
C LEU A 186 -0.79 16.00 -12.82
N ALA A 187 0.33 16.73 -12.73
CA ALA A 187 1.64 16.15 -12.46
C ALA A 187 1.66 15.45 -11.08
N ALA A 188 1.13 16.09 -10.04
CA ALA A 188 1.02 15.50 -8.71
C ALA A 188 0.18 14.22 -8.72
N PHE A 189 -0.96 14.22 -9.43
CA PHE A 189 -1.82 13.06 -9.57
C PHE A 189 -1.15 11.91 -10.35
N MET A 190 -0.34 12.22 -11.37
CA MET A 190 0.40 11.22 -12.14
C MET A 190 1.49 10.53 -11.32
N ILE A 191 2.20 11.27 -10.45
CA ILE A 191 3.27 10.73 -9.61
C ILE A 191 2.70 9.78 -8.53
N ALA A 192 1.52 10.08 -7.99
CA ALA A 192 0.97 9.35 -6.85
C ALA A 192 0.31 8.00 -7.18
N LYS A 193 0.27 7.58 -8.45
CA LYS A 193 -0.55 6.43 -8.86
C LYS A 193 0.24 5.12 -8.85
N GLU A 194 0.31 4.50 -7.68
CA GLU A 194 0.64 3.08 -7.54
C GLU A 194 -0.65 2.24 -7.60
N ASP A 195 -0.63 1.13 -8.33
CA ASP A 195 -1.76 0.19 -8.40
C ASP A 195 -1.41 -1.08 -7.63
N TYR A 196 -2.25 -1.45 -6.67
CA TYR A 196 -2.07 -2.67 -5.89
C TYR A 196 -3.42 -3.16 -5.36
N PHE A 197 -3.45 -4.44 -4.97
CA PHE A 197 -4.62 -5.00 -4.32
C PHE A 197 -4.70 -4.50 -2.88
N GLU A 198 -5.54 -3.50 -2.65
CA GLU A 198 -5.89 -3.05 -1.30
C GLU A 198 -6.80 -4.10 -0.64
N LEU A 199 -6.18 -5.06 0.05
CA LEU A 199 -6.84 -6.09 0.82
C LEU A 199 -6.96 -5.64 2.27
N ILE A 200 -8.13 -5.84 2.88
CA ILE A 200 -8.40 -5.43 4.27
C ILE A 200 -7.64 -6.33 5.28
N GLY A 201 -7.24 -7.52 4.84
CA GLY A 201 -6.52 -8.53 5.64
C GLY A 201 -6.95 -9.93 5.22
N VAL A 202 -6.70 -10.93 6.06
CA VAL A 202 -7.05 -12.34 5.77
C VAL A 202 -8.56 -12.55 5.62
N ASN A 203 -9.38 -11.75 6.32
CA ASN A 203 -10.85 -11.84 6.27
C ASN A 203 -11.49 -11.20 5.03
N ASP A 204 -10.70 -10.70 4.09
CA ASP A 204 -11.22 -10.08 2.87
C ASP A 204 -12.04 -11.07 2.04
N TRP A 205 -13.21 -10.64 1.58
CA TRP A 205 -14.10 -11.46 0.74
C TRP A 205 -13.41 -11.91 -0.56
N ARG A 206 -12.44 -11.13 -1.06
CA ARG A 206 -11.65 -11.46 -2.25
C ARG A 206 -10.73 -12.67 -2.03
N LEU A 207 -10.24 -12.88 -0.80
CA LEU A 207 -9.44 -14.05 -0.44
C LEU A 207 -10.34 -15.27 -0.16
N GLN A 208 -11.50 -15.05 0.46
CA GLN A 208 -12.46 -16.13 0.74
C GLN A 208 -13.12 -16.67 -0.53
N HIS A 209 -13.36 -15.79 -1.50
CA HIS A 209 -14.00 -16.12 -2.77
C HIS A 209 -13.23 -15.57 -3.98
N PRO A 210 -12.08 -16.17 -4.33
CA PRO A 210 -11.17 -15.63 -5.34
C PRO A 210 -11.76 -15.60 -6.76
N TRP A 211 -12.75 -16.45 -7.02
CA TRP A 211 -13.39 -16.62 -8.34
C TRP A 211 -14.34 -15.48 -8.72
N PHE A 212 -14.73 -14.59 -7.79
CA PHE A 212 -15.54 -13.42 -8.14
C PHE A 212 -14.74 -12.34 -8.86
N LEU A 213 -13.41 -12.32 -8.70
CA LEU A 213 -12.54 -11.46 -9.49
C LEU A 213 -12.21 -12.11 -10.84
N LYS A 214 -12.10 -11.27 -11.87
CA LYS A 214 -11.60 -11.66 -13.19
C LYS A 214 -10.34 -10.84 -13.52
N PRO A 215 -9.15 -11.47 -13.64
CA PRO A 215 -8.85 -12.88 -13.36
C PRO A 215 -8.96 -13.24 -11.86
N PRO A 216 -9.08 -14.53 -11.49
CA PRO A 216 -9.14 -14.95 -10.10
C PRO A 216 -7.89 -14.54 -9.32
N LEU A 217 -8.08 -14.13 -8.06
CA LEU A 217 -6.99 -13.69 -7.19
C LEU A 217 -6.14 -14.89 -6.73
N ARG A 218 -4.89 -14.98 -7.19
CA ARG A 218 -3.97 -16.07 -6.80
C ARG A 218 -3.21 -15.67 -5.56
N PHE A 219 -3.25 -16.52 -4.54
CA PHE A 219 -2.46 -16.34 -3.33
C PHE A 219 -1.98 -17.66 -2.77
N ALA A 220 -0.92 -17.56 -1.97
CA ALA A 220 -0.19 -18.70 -1.44
C ALA A 220 0.35 -18.42 -0.03
N THR A 221 0.72 -19.50 0.65
CA THR A 221 1.53 -19.50 1.87
C THR A 221 2.62 -20.56 1.73
N ILE A 222 3.44 -20.70 2.78
CA ILE A 222 4.40 -21.79 2.94
C ILE A 222 3.72 -22.99 3.61
N PRO A 223 3.90 -24.21 3.09
CA PRO A 223 3.33 -25.42 3.67
C PRO A 223 4.03 -25.80 4.99
N SER A 224 3.37 -26.59 5.83
CA SER A 224 3.87 -27.03 7.14
C SER A 224 4.27 -25.88 8.08
N GLY A 225 3.61 -24.73 7.93
CA GLY A 225 3.80 -23.55 8.77
C GLY A 225 2.57 -23.23 9.61
N ALA A 226 2.77 -22.44 10.68
CA ALA A 226 1.68 -21.99 11.55
C ALA A 226 0.61 -21.17 10.80
N THR A 227 1.01 -20.44 9.75
CA THR A 227 0.07 -19.68 8.90
C THR A 227 -0.85 -20.61 8.12
N GLU A 228 -0.31 -21.67 7.50
CA GLU A 228 -1.12 -22.65 6.78
C GLU A 228 -2.05 -23.40 7.74
N GLU A 229 -1.55 -23.84 8.89
CA GLU A 229 -2.35 -24.54 9.90
C GLU A 229 -3.53 -23.68 10.39
N ASN A 230 -3.27 -22.38 10.64
CA ASN A 230 -4.32 -21.45 11.04
C ASN A 230 -5.39 -21.26 9.95
N ILE A 231 -4.98 -21.07 8.69
CA ILE A 231 -5.90 -20.92 7.56
C ILE A 231 -6.68 -22.23 7.33
N LYS A 232 -6.04 -23.39 7.48
CA LYS A 232 -6.67 -24.71 7.34
C LYS A 232 -7.81 -24.92 8.35
N ILE A 233 -7.62 -24.47 9.60
CA ILE A 233 -8.62 -24.61 10.67
C ILE A 233 -9.74 -23.60 10.51
N ASN A 234 -9.41 -22.33 10.25
CA ASN A 234 -10.38 -21.23 10.26
C ASN A 234 -11.10 -21.04 8.90
N PHE A 235 -10.42 -21.33 7.78
CA PHE A 235 -10.88 -21.09 6.41
C PHE A 235 -10.56 -22.27 5.49
N PRO A 236 -11.25 -23.42 5.64
CA PRO A 236 -10.91 -24.64 4.90
C PRO A 236 -11.04 -24.50 3.38
N GLU A 237 -12.04 -23.76 2.88
CA GLU A 237 -12.20 -23.50 1.45
C GLU A 237 -11.07 -22.62 0.89
N MET A 238 -10.66 -21.61 1.64
CA MET A 238 -9.51 -20.76 1.29
C MET A 238 -8.23 -21.60 1.21
N HIS A 239 -8.01 -22.48 2.18
CA HIS A 239 -6.86 -23.38 2.17
C HIS A 239 -6.86 -24.32 0.95
N ARG A 240 -8.02 -24.90 0.58
CA ARG A 240 -8.14 -25.78 -0.59
C ARG A 240 -7.82 -25.07 -1.91
N TYR A 241 -8.11 -23.78 -2.00
CA TYR A 241 -7.73 -22.96 -3.14
C TYR A 241 -6.22 -22.64 -3.12
N MET A 242 -5.73 -22.15 -1.98
CA MET A 242 -4.36 -21.71 -1.75
C MET A 242 -3.33 -22.82 -1.93
N SER A 243 -3.67 -24.06 -1.53
CA SER A 243 -2.76 -25.21 -1.56
C SER A 243 -2.21 -25.53 -2.95
N LYS A 244 -2.92 -25.14 -4.01
CA LYS A 244 -2.49 -25.31 -5.42
C LYS A 244 -1.34 -24.38 -5.82
N PHE A 245 -1.16 -23.28 -5.09
CA PHE A 245 -0.20 -22.22 -5.40
C PHE A 245 0.88 -22.07 -4.33
N ASN A 246 0.88 -22.92 -3.30
CA ASN A 246 1.85 -22.92 -2.21
C ASN A 246 3.29 -22.92 -2.71
N LYS A 247 4.16 -22.24 -1.97
CA LYS A 247 5.58 -22.05 -2.27
C LYS A 247 6.46 -22.62 -1.17
N SER A 248 7.64 -23.10 -1.52
CA SER A 248 8.52 -23.78 -0.55
C SER A 248 9.20 -22.80 0.41
N THR A 249 9.63 -21.64 -0.09
CA THR A 249 10.34 -20.61 0.69
C THR A 249 9.69 -19.24 0.61
N VAL A 250 9.97 -18.39 1.60
CA VAL A 250 9.47 -17.01 1.64
C VAL A 250 9.98 -16.22 0.44
N GLU A 251 11.27 -16.39 0.10
CA GLU A 251 11.90 -15.70 -1.02
C GLU A 251 11.24 -16.06 -2.36
N GLU A 252 10.94 -17.34 -2.59
CA GLU A 252 10.22 -17.78 -3.79
C GLU A 252 8.81 -17.20 -3.84
N GLY A 253 8.08 -17.20 -2.70
CA GLY A 253 6.74 -16.61 -2.60
C GLY A 253 6.72 -15.12 -2.92
N LEU A 254 7.67 -14.36 -2.37
CA LEU A 254 7.80 -12.93 -2.63
C LEU A 254 8.24 -12.64 -4.07
N LYS A 255 9.15 -13.44 -4.63
CA LYS A 255 9.56 -13.32 -6.04
C LYS A 255 8.40 -13.66 -7.00
N ALA A 256 7.59 -14.65 -6.67
CA ALA A 256 6.38 -14.98 -7.43
C ALA A 256 5.33 -13.85 -7.37
N THR A 257 5.23 -13.17 -6.23
CA THR A 257 4.36 -11.99 -6.06
C THR A 257 4.85 -10.82 -6.90
N LYS A 258 6.16 -10.50 -6.85
CA LYS A 258 6.78 -9.46 -7.68
C LYS A 258 6.65 -9.70 -9.18
N SER A 259 6.77 -10.96 -9.62
CA SER A 259 6.67 -11.32 -11.04
C SER A 259 5.23 -11.41 -11.54
N GLY A 260 4.23 -11.21 -10.67
CA GLY A 260 2.81 -11.32 -11.03
C GLY A 260 2.34 -12.76 -11.26
N GLN A 261 3.09 -13.77 -10.78
CA GLN A 261 2.61 -15.16 -10.72
C GLN A 261 1.64 -15.37 -9.56
N LEU A 262 1.83 -14.63 -8.47
CA LEU A 262 0.90 -14.51 -7.35
C LEU A 262 0.45 -13.05 -7.24
N ASP A 263 -0.80 -12.85 -6.86
CA ASP A 263 -1.39 -11.53 -6.67
C ASP A 263 -1.25 -11.09 -5.20
N ALA A 264 -1.23 -12.05 -4.26
CA ALA A 264 -0.97 -11.83 -2.85
C ALA A 264 -0.21 -13.01 -2.21
N PHE A 265 0.56 -12.76 -1.15
CA PHE A 265 1.27 -13.77 -0.39
C PHE A 265 1.00 -13.61 1.10
N LEU A 266 0.52 -14.67 1.75
CA LEU A 266 0.14 -14.66 3.15
C LEU A 266 1.26 -15.28 3.97
N TYR A 267 1.79 -14.52 4.94
CA TYR A 267 2.83 -15.03 5.81
C TYR A 267 2.91 -14.24 7.13
N ASP A 268 3.97 -14.47 7.90
CA ASP A 268 4.29 -13.73 9.10
C ASP A 268 4.56 -12.24 8.82
N ALA A 269 3.88 -11.37 9.57
CA ALA A 269 3.99 -9.93 9.44
C ALA A 269 5.41 -9.39 9.54
N ASN A 270 6.15 -9.76 10.60
CA ASN A 270 7.50 -9.24 10.82
C ASN A 270 8.47 -9.70 9.72
N VAL A 271 8.28 -10.93 9.22
CA VAL A 271 9.08 -11.45 8.11
C VAL A 271 8.76 -10.70 6.81
N LEU A 272 7.48 -10.48 6.52
CA LEU A 272 7.06 -9.73 5.33
C LEU A 272 7.55 -8.28 5.38
N ASP A 273 7.43 -7.62 6.52
CA ASP A 273 7.88 -6.24 6.71
C ASP A 273 9.41 -6.13 6.55
N TYR A 274 10.17 -7.07 7.10
CA TYR A 274 11.62 -7.13 6.88
C TYR A 274 11.97 -7.25 5.39
N TRP A 275 11.31 -8.14 4.65
CA TRP A 275 11.58 -8.31 3.22
C TRP A 275 11.08 -7.15 2.36
N ALA A 276 9.99 -6.49 2.76
CA ALA A 276 9.51 -5.28 2.10
C ALA A 276 10.48 -4.11 2.31
N MET A 277 11.04 -3.95 3.50
CA MET A 277 12.05 -2.92 3.81
C MET A 277 13.39 -3.20 3.12
N LYS A 278 13.77 -4.47 2.97
CA LYS A 278 15.01 -4.88 2.30
C LYS A 278 14.90 -4.82 0.77
N ASP A 279 13.71 -4.65 0.22
CA ASP A 279 13.50 -4.65 -1.23
C ASP A 279 14.12 -3.41 -1.90
N GLU A 280 15.15 -3.61 -2.73
CA GLU A 280 15.84 -2.51 -3.45
C GLU A 280 14.90 -1.69 -4.35
N GLY A 281 13.86 -2.33 -4.89
CA GLY A 281 12.90 -1.69 -5.79
C GLY A 281 11.66 -1.12 -5.12
N CYS A 282 11.52 -1.26 -3.79
CA CYS A 282 10.30 -0.94 -3.05
C CYS A 282 9.02 -1.40 -3.77
N LYS A 283 9.02 -2.61 -4.36
CA LYS A 283 7.89 -3.14 -5.16
C LYS A 283 6.96 -4.03 -4.34
N LEU A 284 7.27 -4.27 -3.08
CA LEU A 284 6.45 -5.05 -2.16
C LEU A 284 5.86 -4.15 -1.10
N ARG A 285 4.62 -4.45 -0.73
CA ARG A 285 3.94 -3.78 0.36
C ARG A 285 3.11 -4.78 1.17
N THR A 286 3.28 -4.73 2.49
CA THR A 286 2.38 -5.41 3.42
C THR A 286 1.09 -4.59 3.54
N VAL A 287 -0.06 -5.25 3.38
CA VAL A 287 -1.39 -4.64 3.38
C VAL A 287 -2.34 -5.36 4.34
N GLY A 288 -3.36 -4.61 4.77
CA GLY A 288 -4.42 -5.09 5.64
C GLY A 288 -4.07 -5.13 7.12
N ASN A 289 -5.08 -5.43 7.94
CA ASN A 289 -4.93 -5.61 9.37
C ASN A 289 -4.33 -6.98 9.68
N LEU A 290 -3.48 -7.04 10.70
CA LEU A 290 -2.90 -8.29 11.19
C LEU A 290 -3.99 -9.23 11.69
N TYR A 291 -3.97 -10.46 11.19
CA TYR A 291 -4.88 -11.53 11.62
C TYR A 291 -4.17 -12.50 12.56
N ALA A 292 -4.92 -13.12 13.48
CA ALA A 292 -4.39 -14.07 14.45
C ALA A 292 -3.12 -13.57 15.16
N MET A 293 -3.23 -12.38 15.79
CA MET A 293 -2.16 -11.79 16.58
C MET A 293 -1.63 -12.77 17.63
N THR A 294 -0.32 -12.96 17.65
CA THR A 294 0.42 -13.86 18.54
C THR A 294 1.80 -13.26 18.79
N GLY A 295 2.73 -14.05 19.33
CA GLY A 295 4.13 -13.69 19.40
C GLY A 295 5.06 -14.86 19.14
N TYR A 296 6.34 -14.52 18.96
CA TYR A 296 7.42 -15.49 19.02
C TYR A 296 7.72 -15.81 20.47
N GLY A 297 7.74 -17.10 20.77
CA GLY A 297 8.13 -17.64 22.06
C GLY A 297 9.29 -18.60 21.90
N ILE A 298 10.16 -18.64 22.89
CA ILE A 298 11.13 -19.72 23.06
C ILE A 298 10.35 -20.98 23.46
N GLY A 299 10.53 -22.07 22.71
CA GLY A 299 9.91 -23.36 22.97
C GLY A 299 10.79 -24.25 23.86
N PHE A 300 10.18 -25.04 24.72
CA PHE A 300 10.82 -25.96 25.66
C PHE A 300 10.13 -27.32 25.64
N SER A 301 10.90 -28.37 25.93
CA SER A 301 10.30 -29.66 26.29
C SER A 301 9.43 -29.54 27.54
N LYS A 302 8.42 -30.40 27.69
CA LYS A 302 7.49 -30.33 28.82
C LYS A 302 8.21 -30.49 30.16
N SER A 303 7.78 -29.70 31.15
CA SER A 303 8.30 -29.68 32.52
C SER A 303 9.73 -29.16 32.62
N SER A 304 10.10 -28.19 31.77
CA SER A 304 11.45 -27.63 31.77
C SER A 304 11.73 -26.74 32.98
N ARG A 305 12.87 -26.97 33.63
CA ARG A 305 13.34 -26.23 34.81
C ARG A 305 13.70 -24.77 34.47
N TRP A 306 14.00 -24.51 33.19
CA TRP A 306 14.52 -23.22 32.72
C TRP A 306 13.44 -22.21 32.39
N LEU A 307 12.21 -22.67 32.14
CA LEU A 307 11.09 -21.84 31.71
C LEU A 307 10.85 -20.64 32.64
N THR A 308 10.81 -20.89 33.96
CA THR A 308 10.54 -19.84 34.95
C THR A 308 11.65 -18.79 34.98
N LYS A 309 12.92 -19.22 34.90
CA LYS A 309 14.08 -18.31 34.91
C LYS A 309 14.12 -17.44 33.66
N ILE A 310 13.86 -18.04 32.49
CA ILE A 310 13.87 -17.35 31.20
C ILE A 310 12.68 -16.38 31.10
N ASN A 311 11.49 -16.79 31.55
CA ASN A 311 10.34 -15.90 31.60
C ASN A 311 10.61 -14.65 32.43
N SER A 312 11.24 -14.79 33.60
CA SER A 312 11.64 -13.64 34.42
C SER A 312 12.53 -12.68 33.65
N ARG A 313 13.56 -13.20 32.95
CA ARG A 313 14.50 -12.36 32.18
C ARG A 313 13.85 -11.68 30.98
N ILE A 314 13.00 -12.38 30.23
CA ILE A 314 12.29 -11.77 29.09
C ILE A 314 11.37 -10.64 29.57
N LEU A 315 10.65 -10.84 30.68
CA LEU A 315 9.82 -9.79 31.28
C LEU A 315 10.66 -8.58 31.74
N ASP A 316 11.85 -8.80 32.30
CA ASP A 316 12.76 -7.71 32.66
C ASP A 316 13.23 -6.95 31.41
N TYR A 317 13.54 -7.65 30.30
CA TYR A 317 13.94 -7.01 29.05
C TYR A 317 12.81 -6.20 28.40
N GLN A 318 11.56 -6.66 28.54
CA GLN A 318 10.37 -5.92 28.11
C GLN A 318 10.20 -4.63 28.94
N LYS A 319 10.25 -4.75 30.28
CA LYS A 319 10.11 -3.60 31.19
C LYS A 319 11.18 -2.54 30.96
N ASN A 320 12.42 -2.96 30.70
CA ASN A 320 13.55 -2.06 30.46
C ASN A 320 13.61 -1.53 29.02
N GLY A 321 12.66 -1.90 28.14
CA GLY A 321 12.61 -1.47 26.74
C GLY A 321 13.76 -2.00 25.88
N LYS A 322 14.50 -3.00 26.35
CA LYS A 322 15.67 -3.55 25.66
C LYS A 322 15.27 -4.26 24.36
N LEU A 323 14.17 -5.02 24.39
CA LEU A 323 13.65 -5.70 23.20
C LEU A 323 13.21 -4.72 22.11
N GLN A 324 12.63 -3.58 22.49
CA GLN A 324 12.20 -2.55 21.54
C GLN A 324 13.40 -1.85 20.88
N ARG A 325 14.50 -1.67 21.61
CA ARG A 325 15.75 -1.17 21.03
C ARG A 325 16.30 -2.13 19.98
N TRP A 326 16.36 -3.42 20.27
CA TRP A 326 16.82 -4.41 19.30
C TRP A 326 15.93 -4.47 18.05
N LYS A 327 14.61 -4.33 18.21
CA LYS A 327 13.69 -4.27 17.06
C LYS A 327 13.97 -3.08 16.11
N ASN A 328 14.40 -1.94 16.66
CA ASN A 328 14.58 -0.72 15.86
C ASN A 328 15.98 -0.59 15.25
N PHE A 329 16.99 -1.24 15.85
CA PHE A 329 18.40 -1.05 15.50
C PHE A 329 19.11 -2.32 15.01
N GLY A 330 18.44 -3.47 15.01
CA GLY A 330 18.94 -4.74 14.47
C GLY A 330 18.32 -5.06 13.12
#